data_AF-A0A928NAC3-F1
#
_entry.id   AF-A0A928NAC3-F1
#
_cell.length_a   1.000
_cell.length_b   1.000
_cell.length_c   1.000
_cell.angle_alpha   90.00
_cell.angle_beta   90.00
_cell.angle_gamma   90.00
#
_symmetry.space_group_name_H-M   'P 1'
#
loop_
_entity.id
_entity.type
_entity.pdbx_description
1 polymer ?
#
loop_
_entity_poly.entity_id
_entity_poly.type
_entity_poly.pdbx_seq_one_letter_code
_entity_poly.pdbx_strand_id
1 'polypeptide(L)'
;MNKGTSILFSVLLLFMLLAGCAEQPEKQERMPETGTTQEAMPTEEESEPAELSYAETEILDWDSERIDNIKLAVQTLNGTQLAPNELFSFNGALGARTEEKGYKPAPIIVNQQKEEGCGGGVCQVSTTIYQAAKAAGLLIVERHDHQKEVQYAPLGEDAAVNYGSLDMQFRNSTDRVLRLDVSVGNGFVRASIKELG
;
A
#
# COMPACT_ATOMS: atom_id res chain seq x y z
N MET A 1 19.76 67.34 -2.59
CA MET A 1 19.07 67.47 -1.29
C MET A 1 17.61 67.84 -1.56
N ASN A 2 16.71 66.84 -1.57
CA ASN A 2 15.28 67.04 -1.81
C ASN A 2 14.52 67.32 -0.51
N LYS A 3 13.52 68.21 -0.62
CA LYS A 3 12.77 68.91 0.43
C LYS A 3 11.37 68.29 0.66
N GLY A 4 10.75 68.61 1.80
CA GLY A 4 9.28 68.72 2.03
C GLY A 4 8.66 67.50 2.71
N THR A 5 8.18 67.47 3.96
CA THR A 5 7.34 68.36 4.83
C THR A 5 5.82 68.23 4.61
N SER A 6 5.20 67.40 5.47
CA SER A 6 3.94 67.53 6.25
C SER A 6 2.58 68.01 5.67
N ILE A 7 1.57 67.14 5.93
CA ILE A 7 0.21 67.35 6.52
C ILE A 7 -0.87 68.12 5.72
N LEU A 8 -2.04 67.49 5.49
CA LEU A 8 -3.37 68.03 5.89
C LEU A 8 -4.52 66.99 5.78
N PHE A 9 -5.37 66.99 6.82
CA PHE A 9 -6.68 66.34 6.96
C PHE A 9 -7.76 67.03 6.09
N SER A 10 -8.79 66.30 5.63
CA SER A 10 -10.16 66.83 5.58
C SER A 10 -11.23 65.74 5.48
N VAL A 11 -12.38 66.00 6.11
CA VAL A 11 -13.48 65.11 6.52
C VAL A 11 -14.76 65.53 5.80
N LEU A 12 -15.63 64.58 5.42
CA LEU A 12 -17.10 64.73 5.28
C LEU A 12 -17.66 63.33 4.93
N LEU A 13 -18.39 62.56 5.75
CA LEU A 13 -19.59 62.72 6.60
C LEU A 13 -20.88 63.06 5.85
N LEU A 14 -21.99 62.46 6.33
CA LEU A 14 -23.44 62.56 5.98
C LEU A 14 -23.97 61.51 4.98
N PHE A 15 -25.07 60.79 5.22
CA PHE A 15 -26.21 60.99 6.13
C PHE A 15 -26.80 59.63 6.58
N MET A 16 -27.05 59.47 7.89
CA MET A 16 -28.03 58.54 8.47
C MET A 16 -29.30 59.32 8.84
N LEU A 17 -30.48 58.72 8.64
CA LEU A 17 -31.75 58.95 9.37
C LEU A 17 -32.71 57.81 8.94
N LEU A 18 -32.87 56.74 9.71
CA LEU A 18 -33.75 56.52 10.88
C LEU A 18 -35.25 56.42 10.57
N ALA A 19 -35.76 55.22 10.88
CA ALA A 19 -36.95 54.91 11.68
C ALA A 19 -38.09 54.16 10.97
N GLY A 20 -38.51 53.04 11.59
CA GLY A 20 -39.92 52.78 11.79
C GLY A 20 -40.51 51.52 11.16
N CYS A 21 -41.02 50.66 12.06
CA CYS A 21 -42.15 49.74 11.95
C CYS A 21 -42.11 48.51 11.04
N ALA A 22 -42.48 47.40 11.66
CA ALA A 22 -42.82 46.12 11.07
C ALA A 22 -44.13 46.20 10.29
N GLU A 23 -44.24 45.44 9.20
CA GLU A 23 -45.50 44.86 8.70
C GLU A 23 -45.17 43.86 7.57
N GLN A 24 -45.66 42.63 7.70
CA GLN A 24 -45.72 41.69 6.57
C GLN A 24 -46.85 42.12 5.63
N PRO A 25 -46.73 41.80 4.33
CA PRO A 25 -47.89 41.24 3.67
C PRO A 25 -47.59 39.96 2.86
N GLU A 26 -48.61 39.13 2.84
CA GLU A 26 -48.78 37.84 2.18
C GLU A 26 -48.81 37.94 0.64
N LYS A 27 -48.42 36.83 -0.01
CA LYS A 27 -48.80 36.30 -1.35
C LYS A 27 -48.45 37.09 -2.62
N GLN A 28 -47.75 36.42 -3.56
CA GLN A 28 -48.40 35.73 -4.69
C GLN A 28 -47.39 34.91 -5.50
N GLU A 29 -47.78 33.70 -5.90
CA GLU A 29 -46.99 32.70 -6.63
C GLU A 29 -46.49 33.21 -7.99
N ARG A 30 -45.23 32.88 -8.32
CA ARG A 30 -44.73 32.81 -9.70
C ARG A 30 -43.92 31.53 -9.86
N MET A 31 -44.30 30.76 -10.87
CA MET A 31 -43.71 29.46 -11.27
C MET A 31 -42.19 29.59 -11.48
N PRO A 32 -41.36 28.65 -11.00
CA PRO A 32 -39.94 28.68 -11.31
C PRO A 32 -39.67 28.13 -12.71
N GLU A 33 -38.82 28.87 -13.42
CA GLU A 33 -38.27 28.55 -14.73
C GLU A 33 -37.50 27.22 -14.71
N THR A 34 -37.56 26.52 -15.85
CA THR A 34 -36.83 25.29 -16.13
C THR A 34 -35.32 25.51 -16.01
N GLY A 35 -34.78 25.17 -14.84
CA GLY A 35 -33.35 25.01 -14.62
C GLY A 35 -32.88 23.68 -15.20
N THR A 36 -32.01 23.75 -16.20
CA THR A 36 -31.20 22.66 -16.73
C THR A 36 -30.58 21.86 -15.58
N THR A 37 -30.99 20.60 -15.43
CA THR A 37 -30.35 19.66 -14.53
C THR A 37 -28.97 19.34 -15.09
N GLN A 38 -27.92 19.70 -14.35
CA GLN A 38 -26.61 19.08 -14.54
C GLN A 38 -26.74 17.63 -14.10
N GLU A 39 -26.78 16.71 -15.07
CA GLU A 39 -26.61 15.29 -14.79
C GLU A 39 -25.21 15.10 -14.25
N ALA A 40 -25.13 14.77 -12.96
CA ALA A 40 -23.91 14.33 -12.33
C ALA A 40 -23.47 13.03 -13.02
N MET A 41 -22.23 13.02 -13.52
CA MET A 41 -21.58 11.79 -13.97
C MET A 41 -21.59 10.78 -12.81
N PRO A 42 -21.96 9.51 -13.04
CA PRO A 42 -21.91 8.51 -12.00
C PRO A 42 -20.47 8.38 -11.51
N THR A 43 -20.28 8.43 -10.20
CA THR A 43 -19.07 7.94 -9.57
C THR A 43 -19.09 6.43 -9.79
N GLU A 44 -18.25 5.91 -10.68
CA GLU A 44 -18.03 4.47 -10.81
C GLU A 44 -17.46 3.99 -9.47
N GLU A 45 -18.26 3.28 -8.68
CA GLU A 45 -17.74 2.46 -7.59
C GLU A 45 -16.83 1.40 -8.23
N GLU A 46 -15.51 1.57 -8.15
CA GLU A 46 -14.57 0.50 -8.46
C GLU A 46 -14.90 -0.69 -7.54
N SER A 47 -15.48 -1.75 -8.13
CA SER A 47 -15.70 -3.00 -7.41
C SER A 47 -14.35 -3.57 -6.97
N GLU A 48 -14.22 -3.97 -5.70
CA GLU A 48 -13.01 -4.61 -5.19
C GLU A 48 -12.55 -5.75 -6.14
N PRO A 49 -11.25 -5.79 -6.50
CA PRO A 49 -10.75 -6.76 -7.46
C PRO A 49 -10.88 -8.20 -6.94
N ALA A 50 -11.16 -9.15 -7.84
CA ALA A 50 -11.40 -10.54 -7.50
C ALA A 50 -10.14 -11.20 -6.91
N GLU A 51 -10.22 -11.74 -5.69
CA GLU A 51 -9.12 -12.48 -5.06
C GLU A 51 -9.05 -13.91 -5.60
N LEU A 52 -7.98 -14.21 -6.35
CA LEU A 52 -7.75 -15.53 -6.94
C LEU A 52 -7.24 -16.54 -5.91
N SER A 53 -6.38 -16.07 -4.99
CA SER A 53 -5.85 -16.90 -3.90
C SER A 53 -5.25 -16.03 -2.80
N TYR A 54 -5.00 -16.65 -1.65
CA TYR A 54 -4.22 -16.08 -0.58
C TYR A 54 -3.43 -17.16 0.16
N ALA A 55 -2.44 -16.73 0.93
CA ALA A 55 -1.75 -17.56 1.91
C ALA A 55 -1.44 -16.75 3.17
N GLU A 56 -1.29 -17.44 4.30
CA GLU A 56 -0.93 -16.86 5.59
C GLU A 56 0.15 -17.71 6.26
N THR A 57 1.10 -17.04 6.90
CA THR A 57 2.08 -17.69 7.76
C THR A 57 2.08 -17.04 9.14
N GLU A 58 2.09 -17.86 10.19
CA GLU A 58 2.04 -17.40 11.58
C GLU A 58 3.36 -16.77 12.01
N ILE A 59 3.28 -15.69 12.77
CA ILE A 59 4.42 -15.05 13.42
C ILE A 59 4.61 -15.70 14.78
N LEU A 60 5.61 -16.60 14.84
CA LEU A 60 5.99 -17.31 16.06
C LEU A 60 7.07 -16.59 16.87
N ASP A 61 7.91 -15.81 16.19
CA ASP A 61 8.98 -15.00 16.78
C ASP A 61 8.62 -13.51 16.69
N TRP A 62 8.40 -12.92 17.86
CA TRP A 62 7.91 -11.56 18.07
C TRP A 62 9.00 -10.56 18.42
N ASP A 63 10.27 -10.90 18.20
CA ASP A 63 11.38 -9.95 18.27
C ASP A 63 11.06 -8.66 17.50
N SER A 64 11.23 -7.51 18.15
CA SER A 64 10.75 -6.24 17.60
C SER A 64 11.42 -5.88 16.27
N GLU A 65 12.71 -6.19 16.13
CA GLU A 65 13.48 -5.84 14.94
C GLU A 65 13.14 -6.76 13.77
N ARG A 66 12.90 -8.03 14.06
CA ARG A 66 12.31 -8.97 13.10
C ARG A 66 10.95 -8.48 12.59
N ILE A 67 10.07 -8.03 13.49
CA ILE A 67 8.74 -7.54 13.11
C ILE A 67 8.83 -6.25 12.29
N ASP A 68 9.72 -5.33 12.65
CA ASP A 68 9.94 -4.10 11.89
C ASP A 68 10.47 -4.39 10.48
N ASN A 69 11.39 -5.34 10.34
CA ASN A 69 11.86 -5.82 9.03
C ASN A 69 10.74 -6.40 8.18
N ILE A 70 9.86 -7.22 8.77
CA ILE A 70 8.68 -7.76 8.07
C ILE A 70 7.77 -6.63 7.61
N LYS A 71 7.44 -5.67 8.48
CA LYS A 71 6.58 -4.53 8.12
C LYS A 71 7.16 -3.72 6.98
N LEU A 72 8.46 -3.44 7.00
CA LEU A 72 9.13 -2.70 5.94
C LEU A 72 9.10 -3.46 4.60
N ALA A 73 9.32 -4.77 4.63
CA ALA A 73 9.21 -5.61 3.45
C ALA A 73 7.78 -5.65 2.88
N VAL A 74 6.79 -5.85 3.75
CA VAL A 74 5.37 -5.82 3.40
C VAL A 74 4.99 -4.48 2.78
N GLN A 75 5.38 -3.36 3.40
CA GLN A 75 5.09 -2.02 2.89
C GLN A 75 5.63 -1.78 1.49
N THR A 76 6.81 -2.34 1.18
CA THR A 76 7.45 -2.18 -0.13
C THR A 76 6.79 -3.04 -1.21
N LEU A 77 6.34 -4.24 -0.85
CA LEU A 77 5.81 -5.23 -1.80
C LEU A 77 4.31 -5.12 -2.05
N ASN A 78 3.56 -4.58 -1.08
CA ASN A 78 2.11 -4.47 -1.15
C ASN A 78 1.65 -3.60 -2.33
N GLY A 79 0.66 -4.09 -3.07
CA GLY A 79 0.08 -3.39 -4.21
C GLY A 79 0.87 -3.54 -5.51
N THR A 80 1.87 -4.43 -5.56
CA THR A 80 2.64 -4.68 -6.80
C THR A 80 1.71 -5.18 -7.90
N GLN A 81 1.62 -4.46 -9.01
CA GLN A 81 0.86 -4.88 -10.19
C GLN A 81 1.77 -5.62 -11.17
N LEU A 82 1.21 -6.61 -11.85
CA LEU A 82 1.92 -7.46 -12.80
C LEU A 82 1.09 -7.56 -14.07
N ALA A 83 1.61 -7.04 -15.17
CA ALA A 83 1.01 -7.19 -16.49
C ALA A 83 1.02 -8.65 -16.95
N PRO A 84 0.20 -9.04 -17.95
CA PRO A 84 0.28 -10.35 -18.57
C PRO A 84 1.71 -10.70 -18.99
N ASN A 85 2.16 -11.90 -18.64
CA ASN A 85 3.51 -12.42 -18.85
C ASN A 85 4.64 -11.73 -18.08
N GLU A 86 4.36 -10.75 -17.22
CA GLU A 86 5.37 -10.07 -16.40
C GLU A 86 5.97 -11.05 -15.38
N LEU A 87 7.28 -10.91 -15.14
CA LEU A 87 8.01 -11.68 -14.14
C LEU A 87 8.09 -10.87 -12.85
N PHE A 88 7.50 -11.37 -11.78
CA PHE A 88 7.77 -10.88 -10.44
C PHE A 88 9.10 -11.47 -9.95
N SER A 89 9.96 -10.60 -9.41
CA SER A 89 11.17 -10.97 -8.68
C SER A 89 11.11 -10.36 -7.29
N PHE A 90 11.17 -11.21 -6.25
CA PHE A 90 11.11 -10.73 -4.87
C PHE A 90 12.29 -9.80 -4.55
N ASN A 91 13.50 -10.17 -4.94
CA ASN A 91 14.69 -9.33 -4.78
C ASN A 91 14.69 -8.11 -5.68
N GLY A 92 14.10 -8.19 -6.87
CA GLY A 92 13.94 -7.06 -7.79
C GLY A 92 12.99 -6.01 -7.23
N ALA A 93 11.85 -6.45 -6.68
CA ALA A 93 10.85 -5.58 -6.07
C ALA A 93 11.31 -4.98 -4.73
N LEU A 94 11.93 -5.80 -3.87
CA LEU A 94 12.31 -5.37 -2.52
C LEU A 94 13.70 -4.69 -2.45
N GLY A 95 14.64 -5.15 -3.28
CA GLY A 95 16.05 -4.73 -3.25
C GLY A 95 16.85 -5.26 -2.06
N ALA A 96 18.09 -4.75 -1.91
CA ALA A 96 18.97 -5.09 -0.79
C ALA A 96 18.34 -4.70 0.56
N ARG A 97 18.58 -5.50 1.60
CA ARG A 97 18.15 -5.24 2.99
C ARG A 97 19.34 -4.69 3.76
N THR A 98 19.40 -3.38 3.91
CA THR A 98 20.52 -2.65 4.54
C THR A 98 20.01 -1.70 5.61
N GLU A 99 20.90 -1.31 6.52
CA GLU A 99 20.58 -0.36 7.60
C GLU A 99 20.13 0.99 7.07
N GLU A 100 20.71 1.47 5.95
CA GLU A 100 20.32 2.75 5.34
C GLU A 100 18.88 2.75 4.82
N LYS A 101 18.34 1.57 4.50
CA LYS A 101 16.93 1.39 4.12
C LYS A 101 16.03 1.15 5.33
N GLY A 102 16.58 1.15 6.55
CA GLY A 102 15.85 0.95 7.79
C GLY A 102 15.70 -0.50 8.22
N TYR A 103 16.37 -1.44 7.53
CA TYR A 103 16.42 -2.82 8.01
C TYR A 103 17.34 -2.94 9.21
N LYS A 104 16.96 -3.79 10.15
CA LYS A 104 17.63 -3.95 11.43
C LYS A 104 18.24 -5.35 11.55
N PRO A 105 19.33 -5.50 12.33
CA PRO A 105 19.83 -6.82 12.70
C PRO A 105 18.75 -7.61 13.43
N ALA A 106 18.48 -8.81 12.94
CA ALA A 106 17.57 -9.76 13.55
C ALA A 106 18.04 -11.17 13.20
N PRO A 107 17.55 -12.22 13.86
CA PRO A 107 18.00 -13.56 13.56
C PRO A 107 17.68 -13.98 12.11
N ILE A 108 18.72 -14.40 11.39
CA ILE A 108 18.68 -14.96 10.05
C ILE A 108 19.24 -16.39 10.08
N ILE A 109 18.97 -17.16 9.02
CA ILE A 109 19.54 -18.50 8.84
C ILE A 109 20.55 -18.41 7.70
N VAL A 110 21.84 -18.54 8.01
CA VAL A 110 22.94 -18.56 7.04
C VAL A 110 23.70 -19.85 7.22
N ASN A 111 23.94 -20.61 6.13
CA ASN A 111 24.73 -21.84 6.16
C ASN A 111 24.38 -22.76 7.35
N GLN A 112 23.09 -22.94 7.60
CA GLN A 112 22.57 -23.81 8.67
C GLN A 112 22.76 -23.28 10.10
N GLN A 113 23.22 -22.05 10.31
CA GLN A 113 23.35 -21.44 11.63
C GLN A 113 22.42 -20.25 11.78
N LYS A 114 21.88 -20.08 12.99
CA LYS A 114 21.13 -18.88 13.36
C LYS A 114 22.18 -17.81 13.64
N GLU A 115 22.28 -16.85 12.74
CA GLU A 115 23.19 -15.72 12.83
C GLU A 115 22.37 -14.44 12.98
N GLU A 116 23.01 -13.37 13.44
CA GLU A 116 22.39 -12.05 13.43
C GLU A 116 22.74 -11.34 12.13
N GLY A 117 21.74 -10.81 11.45
CA GLY A 117 21.97 -10.08 10.22
C GLY A 117 20.80 -9.21 9.79
N CYS A 118 21.07 -8.30 8.88
CA CYS A 118 20.11 -7.29 8.46
C CYS A 118 18.94 -7.95 7.67
N GLY A 119 17.70 -7.66 8.08
CA GLY A 119 16.50 -8.17 7.38
C GLY A 119 16.00 -9.54 7.84
N GLY A 120 16.33 -9.97 9.06
CA GLY A 120 15.68 -11.14 9.67
C GLY A 120 14.15 -11.04 9.64
N GLY A 121 13.48 -12.12 9.23
CA GLY A 121 12.04 -12.18 9.00
C GLY A 121 11.60 -12.08 7.53
N VAL A 122 12.43 -11.54 6.63
CA VAL A 122 12.05 -11.31 5.22
C VAL A 122 11.75 -12.61 4.44
N CYS A 123 12.42 -13.73 4.74
CA CYS A 123 12.11 -15.02 4.11
C CYS A 123 10.68 -15.51 4.40
N GLN A 124 10.08 -15.12 5.54
CA GLN A 124 8.68 -15.45 5.83
C GLN A 124 7.73 -14.73 4.85
N VAL A 125 8.03 -13.47 4.52
CA VAL A 125 7.27 -12.71 3.51
C VAL A 125 7.40 -13.36 2.13
N SER A 126 8.63 -13.74 1.74
CA SER A 126 8.86 -14.47 0.48
C SER A 126 8.09 -15.79 0.43
N THR A 127 8.15 -16.58 1.50
CA THR A 127 7.40 -17.84 1.65
C THR A 127 5.89 -17.63 1.51
N THR A 128 5.34 -16.60 2.15
CA THR A 128 3.90 -16.32 2.09
C THR A 128 3.47 -15.95 0.66
N ILE A 129 4.27 -15.12 -0.04
CA ILE A 129 4.00 -14.75 -1.44
C ILE A 129 4.12 -15.97 -2.35
N TYR A 130 5.13 -16.81 -2.15
CA TYR A 130 5.30 -18.06 -2.89
C TYR A 130 4.06 -18.96 -2.77
N GLN A 131 3.57 -19.18 -1.55
CA GLN A 131 2.40 -20.02 -1.33
C GLN A 131 1.14 -19.45 -1.99
N ALA A 132 0.94 -18.13 -1.93
CA ALA A 132 -0.16 -17.46 -2.63
C ALA A 132 -0.03 -17.59 -4.16
N ALA A 133 1.14 -17.29 -4.73
CA ALA A 133 1.38 -17.42 -6.17
C ALA A 133 1.18 -18.87 -6.66
N LYS A 134 1.65 -19.86 -5.88
CA LYS A 134 1.45 -21.28 -6.18
C LYS A 134 -0.04 -21.66 -6.11
N ALA A 135 -0.76 -21.18 -5.09
CA ALA A 135 -2.19 -21.43 -4.94
C ALA A 135 -3.03 -20.80 -6.06
N ALA A 136 -2.61 -19.65 -6.60
CA ALA A 136 -3.18 -19.05 -7.81
C ALA A 136 -2.85 -19.81 -9.12
N GLY A 137 -2.01 -20.85 -9.07
CA GLY A 137 -1.59 -21.59 -10.26
C GLY A 137 -0.62 -20.81 -11.17
N LEU A 138 0.05 -19.78 -10.64
CA LEU A 138 1.04 -19.02 -11.40
C LEU A 138 2.32 -19.85 -11.60
N LEU A 139 3.01 -19.60 -12.72
CA LEU A 139 4.26 -20.28 -13.01
C LEU A 139 5.37 -19.79 -12.06
N ILE A 140 5.79 -20.65 -11.13
CA ILE A 140 6.97 -20.42 -10.29
C ILE A 140 8.23 -20.62 -11.16
N VAL A 141 9.01 -19.56 -11.32
CA VAL A 141 10.19 -19.50 -12.19
C VAL A 141 11.47 -19.79 -11.41
N GLU A 142 11.57 -19.27 -10.20
CA GLU A 142 12.68 -19.52 -9.28
C GLU A 142 12.14 -19.71 -7.88
N ARG A 143 12.63 -20.75 -7.20
CA ARG A 143 12.34 -21.02 -5.80
C ARG A 143 13.47 -21.88 -5.22
N HIS A 144 13.90 -21.52 -4.03
CA HIS A 144 14.82 -22.30 -3.19
C HIS A 144 14.15 -22.55 -1.84
N ASP A 145 14.31 -23.74 -1.29
CA ASP A 145 13.90 -24.06 0.08
C ASP A 145 15.01 -23.72 1.08
N HIS A 146 14.64 -23.55 2.35
CA HIS A 146 15.62 -23.56 3.42
C HIS A 146 16.10 -25.01 3.61
N GLN A 147 17.41 -25.21 3.71
CA GLN A 147 17.99 -26.53 4.03
C GLN A 147 17.58 -27.05 5.43
N LYS A 148 16.99 -26.20 6.27
CA LYS A 148 16.45 -26.53 7.58
C LYS A 148 14.97 -26.15 7.62
N GLU A 149 14.19 -26.96 8.31
CA GLU A 149 12.78 -26.69 8.53
C GLU A 149 12.58 -25.33 9.19
N VAL A 150 11.68 -24.53 8.62
CA VAL A 150 11.20 -23.27 9.19
C VAL A 150 9.85 -23.52 9.84
N GLN A 151 9.65 -23.00 11.04
CA GLN A 151 8.45 -23.33 11.83
C GLN A 151 7.15 -22.74 11.27
N TYR A 152 7.24 -21.73 10.39
CA TYR A 152 6.10 -21.01 9.83
C TYR A 152 5.59 -21.58 8.51
N ALA A 153 6.17 -22.67 7.99
CA ALA A 153 5.71 -23.32 6.77
C ALA A 153 5.96 -24.85 6.80
N PRO A 154 5.10 -25.66 6.16
CA PRO A 154 5.37 -27.09 5.99
C PRO A 154 6.68 -27.36 5.26
N LEU A 155 7.25 -28.55 5.47
CA LEU A 155 8.45 -28.98 4.76
C LEU A 155 8.24 -28.93 3.24
N GLY A 156 9.13 -28.26 2.53
CA GLY A 156 9.05 -28.11 1.09
C GLY A 156 8.00 -27.10 0.63
N GLU A 157 7.45 -26.28 1.53
CA GLU A 157 6.47 -25.22 1.21
C GLU A 157 6.98 -23.80 1.50
N ASP A 158 8.28 -23.66 1.66
CA ASP A 158 8.97 -22.42 1.98
C ASP A 158 9.80 -21.87 0.81
N ALA A 159 10.02 -20.56 0.80
CA ALA A 159 10.87 -19.89 -0.18
C ALA A 159 11.95 -19.05 0.52
N ALA A 160 13.19 -19.52 0.43
CA ALA A 160 14.37 -18.83 0.92
C ALA A 160 14.84 -17.79 -0.11
N VAL A 161 15.23 -16.61 0.39
CA VAL A 161 15.76 -15.51 -0.42
C VAL A 161 17.01 -14.93 0.21
N ASN A 162 17.95 -14.55 -0.63
CA ASN A 162 19.16 -13.82 -0.25
C ASN A 162 19.52 -12.87 -1.39
N TYR A 163 19.62 -11.57 -1.07
CA TYR A 163 19.85 -10.56 -2.09
C TYR A 163 21.16 -10.83 -2.85
N GLY A 164 21.08 -10.84 -4.17
CA GLY A 164 22.23 -11.12 -5.05
C GLY A 164 22.61 -12.59 -5.23
N SER A 165 21.90 -13.55 -4.60
CA SER A 165 22.21 -14.98 -4.75
C SER A 165 21.00 -15.91 -4.87
N LEU A 166 19.96 -15.76 -4.06
CA LEU A 166 18.76 -16.61 -4.07
C LEU A 166 17.51 -15.73 -4.20
N ASP A 167 16.66 -16.01 -5.18
CA ASP A 167 15.42 -15.26 -5.39
C ASP A 167 14.19 -16.16 -5.34
N MET A 168 13.02 -15.52 -5.22
CA MET A 168 11.74 -16.14 -5.44
C MET A 168 11.05 -15.38 -6.56
N GLN A 169 10.80 -16.08 -7.66
CA GLN A 169 10.25 -15.49 -8.88
C GLN A 169 9.04 -16.28 -9.35
N PHE A 170 8.00 -15.57 -9.78
CA PHE A 170 6.88 -16.16 -10.48
C PHE A 170 6.48 -15.29 -11.65
N ARG A 171 5.91 -15.90 -12.68
CA ARG A 171 5.39 -15.19 -13.85
C ARG A 171 3.88 -15.06 -13.72
N ASN A 172 3.36 -13.88 -14.01
CA ASN A 172 1.95 -13.74 -14.33
C ASN A 172 1.67 -14.46 -15.66
N SER A 173 1.31 -15.74 -15.60
CA SER A 173 1.03 -16.58 -16.76
C SER A 173 -0.40 -16.45 -17.29
N THR A 174 -1.16 -15.44 -16.84
CA THR A 174 -2.53 -15.15 -17.30
C THR A 174 -2.53 -14.07 -18.38
N ASP A 175 -3.70 -13.81 -18.95
CA ASP A 175 -3.97 -12.71 -19.88
C ASP A 175 -4.52 -11.45 -19.18
N ARG A 176 -4.53 -11.43 -17.84
CA ARG A 176 -5.07 -10.35 -17.01
C ARG A 176 -3.98 -9.65 -16.22
N VAL A 177 -4.24 -8.41 -15.83
CA VAL A 177 -3.37 -7.70 -14.89
C VAL A 177 -3.64 -8.27 -13.50
N LEU A 178 -2.59 -8.63 -12.78
CA LEU A 178 -2.70 -9.10 -11.40
C LEU A 178 -2.16 -8.04 -10.44
N ARG A 179 -2.64 -8.08 -9.20
CA ARG A 179 -2.08 -7.32 -8.08
C ARG A 179 -1.72 -8.27 -6.94
N LEU A 180 -0.50 -8.12 -6.43
CA LEU A 180 -0.03 -8.76 -5.21
C LEU A 180 -0.29 -7.81 -4.03
N ASP A 181 -1.24 -8.19 -3.17
CA ASP A 181 -1.48 -7.51 -1.90
C ASP A 181 -0.75 -8.28 -0.80
N VAL A 182 0.00 -7.57 0.05
CA VAL A 182 0.75 -8.16 1.17
C VAL A 182 0.47 -7.36 2.43
N SER A 183 0.22 -8.04 3.54
CA SER A 183 -0.04 -7.39 4.83
C SER A 183 0.58 -8.15 5.99
N VAL A 184 0.76 -7.45 7.11
CA VAL A 184 1.16 -8.04 8.39
C VAL A 184 0.28 -7.49 9.50
N GLY A 185 -0.30 -8.38 10.31
CA GLY A 185 -1.21 -8.02 11.38
C GLY A 185 -1.83 -9.25 12.02
N ASN A 186 -2.40 -9.11 13.21
CA ASN A 186 -3.11 -10.18 13.94
C ASN A 186 -2.31 -11.47 14.13
N GLY A 187 -0.97 -11.41 14.13
CA GLY A 187 -0.12 -12.60 14.25
C GLY A 187 0.23 -13.28 12.94
N PHE A 188 -0.13 -12.71 11.79
CA PHE A 188 0.12 -13.32 10.49
C PHE A 188 0.79 -12.36 9.52
N VAL A 189 1.60 -12.93 8.63
CA VAL A 189 1.89 -12.32 7.32
C VAL A 189 0.90 -12.92 6.34
N ARG A 190 0.19 -12.09 5.58
CA ARG A 190 -0.76 -12.50 4.53
C ARG A 190 -0.28 -12.00 3.18
N ALA A 191 -0.40 -12.83 2.15
CA ALA A 191 -0.26 -12.42 0.76
C ALA A 191 -1.49 -12.87 -0.03
N SER A 192 -1.99 -12.05 -0.93
CA SER A 192 -3.05 -12.43 -1.86
C SER A 192 -2.78 -11.96 -3.28
N ILE A 193 -3.24 -12.77 -4.23
CA ILE A 193 -3.18 -12.49 -5.67
C ILE A 193 -4.58 -12.12 -6.11
N LYS A 194 -4.74 -10.92 -6.65
CA LYS A 194 -6.02 -10.41 -7.15
C LYS A 194 -5.94 -10.13 -8.64
N GLU A 195 -7.04 -10.37 -9.34
CA GLU A 195 -7.20 -10.00 -10.75
C GLU A 195 -7.77 -8.58 -10.84
N LEU A 196 -7.11 -7.70 -11.60
CA LEU A 196 -7.61 -6.37 -11.94
C LEU A 196 -8.34 -6.46 -13.28
N GLY A 197 -9.55 -5.88 -13.33
CA GLY A 197 -10.53 -6.00 -14.43
C GLY A 197 -10.02 -5.58 -15.80
#